data_AF-A0A133VEZ9-F1
#
_entry.id   AF-A0A133VEZ9-F1
#
_cell.length_a   1.000
_cell.length_b   1.000
_cell.length_c   1.000
_cell.angle_alpha   90.00
_cell.angle_beta   90.00
_cell.angle_gamma   90.00
#
_symmetry.space_group_name_H-M   'P 1'
#
loop_
_entity.id
_entity.type
_entity.pdbx_description
1 polymer ?
#
loop_
_entity_poly.entity_id
_entity_poly.type
_entity_poly.pdbx_seq_one_letter_code
_entity_poly.pdbx_strand_id
1 'polypeptide(L)'
;MPTVDYGPKVKGEVRRIKNSESLNQEDRDLLHEYKRDLEVEGLSDSRIFKLLIHTRKYAEKLDGKSLADATEGDIKDLVAWVQKRNLADSTKRDYREILKRFYKWLNGGEYPEKVEWISTTRKKKNKKLPEKMLDENDVEKLLNSTRNSRDSALISLMWETGARPGEYLDLKVCDIEDREKGKKVLIDGKTGPRRLPLVSSVPHLNIWLSQHPANRD
;
A
#
# COMPACT_ATOMS: atom_id res chain seq x y z
N MET A 1 8.60 8.59 -3.33
CA MET A 1 7.88 9.25 -2.22
C MET A 1 6.39 8.92 -2.39
N PRO A 2 5.55 8.62 -1.38
CA PRO A 2 4.18 8.24 -1.68
C PRO A 2 3.43 9.41 -2.34
N THR A 3 2.78 9.15 -3.48
CA THR A 3 2.03 10.13 -4.30
C THR A 3 0.82 10.75 -3.59
N VAL A 4 0.52 10.29 -2.37
CA VAL A 4 -0.56 10.78 -1.53
C VAL A 4 0.02 11.10 -0.16
N ASP A 5 -0.16 12.34 0.28
CA ASP A 5 0.14 12.74 1.64
C ASP A 5 -0.87 12.11 2.60
N TYR A 6 -0.39 11.22 3.46
CA TYR A 6 -1.20 10.55 4.48
C TYR A 6 -1.21 11.29 5.82
N GLY A 7 -0.37 12.31 6.02
CA GLY A 7 -0.33 13.10 7.24
C GLY A 7 -1.69 13.70 7.62
N PRO A 8 -2.42 14.35 6.67
CA PRO A 8 -3.78 14.82 6.90
C PRO A 8 -4.77 13.69 7.27
N LYS A 9 -4.58 12.48 6.71
CA LYS A 9 -5.44 11.32 7.01
C LYS A 9 -5.18 10.77 8.40
N VAL A 10 -3.91 10.71 8.83
CA VAL A 10 -3.53 10.35 10.21
C VAL A 10 -4.15 11.34 11.19
N LYS A 11 -4.00 12.65 10.96
CA LYS A 11 -4.62 13.70 11.78
C LYS A 11 -6.15 13.56 11.84
N GLY A 12 -6.78 13.24 10.71
CA GLY A 12 -8.20 12.96 10.63
C GLY A 12 -8.62 11.76 11.46
N GLU A 13 -7.86 10.68 11.43
CA GLU A 13 -8.13 9.48 12.22
C GLU A 13 -7.97 9.72 13.73
N VAL A 14 -6.94 10.47 14.12
CA VAL A 14 -6.75 10.89 15.52
C VAL A 14 -7.95 11.68 16.03
N ARG A 15 -8.49 12.61 15.22
CA ARG A 15 -9.73 13.33 15.58
C ARG A 15 -10.93 12.40 15.73
N ARG A 16 -11.06 11.37 14.88
CA ARG A 16 -12.14 10.38 15.01
C ARG A 16 -12.02 9.56 16.28
N ILE A 17 -10.81 9.13 16.65
CA ILE A 17 -10.55 8.40 17.89
C ILE A 17 -10.97 9.27 19.09
N LYS A 18 -10.53 10.52 19.12
CA LYS A 18 -10.87 11.46 20.21
C LYS A 18 -12.38 11.67 20.37
N ASN A 19 -13.10 11.79 19.25
CA ASN A 19 -14.52 12.16 19.25
C ASN A 19 -15.49 10.96 19.16
N SER A 20 -14.99 9.71 19.14
CA SER A 20 -15.86 8.54 19.01
C SER A 20 -16.59 8.28 20.32
N GLU A 21 -17.92 8.28 20.29
CA GLU A 21 -18.78 7.97 21.44
C GLU A 21 -18.73 6.48 21.83
N SER A 22 -18.40 5.60 20.89
CA SER A 22 -18.31 4.16 21.10
C SER A 22 -17.00 3.69 21.74
N LEU A 23 -16.02 4.58 21.91
CA LEU A 23 -14.76 4.26 22.58
C LEU A 23 -14.82 4.65 24.06
N ASN A 24 -14.29 3.79 24.92
CA ASN A 24 -13.99 4.16 26.30
C ASN A 24 -12.70 4.99 26.37
N GLN A 25 -12.43 5.59 27.53
CA GLN A 25 -11.25 6.45 27.70
C GLN A 25 -9.94 5.67 27.57
N GLU A 26 -9.89 4.44 28.09
CA GLU A 26 -8.71 3.58 28.03
C GLU A 26 -8.30 3.28 26.57
N ASP A 27 -9.24 2.91 25.69
CA ASP A 27 -8.94 2.65 24.28
C ASP A 27 -8.51 3.91 23.52
N ARG A 28 -9.03 5.09 23.89
CA ARG A 28 -8.53 6.36 23.32
C ARG A 28 -7.06 6.55 23.66
N ASP A 29 -6.71 6.35 24.93
CA ASP A 29 -5.35 6.54 25.42
C ASP A 29 -4.40 5.49 24.81
N LEU A 30 -4.81 4.22 24.77
CA LEU A 30 -4.07 3.13 24.11
C LEU A 30 -3.82 3.39 22.63
N LEU A 31 -4.83 3.88 21.89
CA LEU A 31 -4.66 4.19 20.47
C LEU A 31 -3.76 5.41 20.24
N HIS A 32 -3.77 6.37 21.15
CA HIS A 32 -2.86 7.51 21.13
C HIS A 32 -1.41 7.10 21.42
N GLU A 33 -1.19 6.26 22.42
CA GLU A 33 0.12 5.69 22.74
C GLU A 33 0.62 4.81 21.61
N TYR A 34 -0.22 3.91 21.09
CA TYR A 34 0.12 3.07 19.96
C TYR A 34 0.56 3.91 18.77
N LYS A 35 -0.19 4.97 18.40
CA LYS A 35 0.23 5.89 17.33
C LYS A 35 1.64 6.42 17.56
N ARG A 36 1.93 6.92 18.78
CA ARG A 36 3.23 7.51 19.11
C ARG A 36 4.34 6.48 18.90
N ASP A 37 4.15 5.25 19.34
CA ASP A 37 5.15 4.19 19.18
C ASP A 37 5.35 3.79 17.71
N LEU A 38 4.29 3.81 16.90
CA LEU A 38 4.42 3.60 15.46
C LEU A 38 5.24 4.71 14.78
N GLU A 39 5.18 5.94 15.27
CA GLU A 39 6.02 7.05 14.80
C GLU A 39 7.47 6.86 15.26
N VAL A 40 7.70 6.40 16.49
CA VAL A 40 9.04 6.07 17.02
C VAL A 40 9.68 4.92 16.25
N GLU A 41 8.90 3.91 15.84
CA GLU A 41 9.34 2.84 14.94
C GLU A 41 9.73 3.35 13.52
N GLY A 42 9.44 4.61 13.19
CA GLY A 42 9.75 5.20 11.89
C GLY A 42 8.82 4.74 10.76
N LEU A 43 7.59 4.31 11.08
CA LEU A 43 6.64 3.88 10.06
C LEU A 43 6.09 5.06 9.25
N SER A 44 5.80 4.81 7.98
CA SER A 44 5.16 5.81 7.12
C SER A 44 3.74 6.14 7.58
N ASP A 45 3.30 7.38 7.39
CA ASP A 45 1.94 7.84 7.68
C ASP A 45 0.85 6.95 7.08
N SER A 46 1.09 6.42 5.88
CA SER A 46 0.17 5.48 5.22
C SER A 46 0.00 4.18 6.01
N ARG A 47 1.08 3.68 6.62
CA ARG A 47 1.07 2.48 7.43
C ARG A 47 0.45 2.77 8.80
N ILE A 48 0.81 3.89 9.43
CA ILE A 48 0.23 4.37 10.68
C ILE A 48 -1.30 4.51 10.55
N PHE A 49 -1.76 5.24 9.53
CA PHE A 49 -3.19 5.42 9.26
C PHE A 49 -3.91 4.08 9.10
N LYS A 50 -3.33 3.14 8.34
CA LYS A 50 -3.91 1.81 8.16
C LYS A 50 -3.99 1.04 9.48
N LEU A 51 -2.98 1.11 10.33
CA LEU A 51 -2.99 0.42 11.62
C LEU A 51 -4.06 1.02 12.53
N LEU A 52 -4.08 2.34 12.70
CA LEU A 52 -5.03 3.04 13.56
C LEU A 52 -6.49 2.81 13.14
N ILE A 53 -6.81 2.93 11.85
CA ILE A 53 -8.21 2.76 11.40
C ILE A 53 -8.74 1.34 11.64
N HIS A 54 -7.88 0.32 11.60
CA HIS A 54 -8.30 -1.05 11.87
C HIS A 54 -8.40 -1.30 13.38
N THR A 55 -7.43 -0.84 14.17
CA THR A 55 -7.46 -0.99 15.64
C THR A 55 -8.64 -0.23 16.25
N ARG A 56 -8.92 1.01 15.83
CA ARG A 56 -10.12 1.76 16.26
C ARG A 56 -11.41 0.97 15.99
N LYS A 57 -11.54 0.39 14.79
CA LYS A 57 -12.73 -0.41 14.44
C LYS A 57 -12.89 -1.66 15.31
N TYR A 58 -11.79 -2.20 15.84
CA TYR A 58 -11.86 -3.30 16.80
C TYR A 58 -12.33 -2.82 18.17
N ALA A 59 -11.76 -1.71 18.68
CA ALA A 59 -12.20 -1.09 19.92
C ALA A 59 -13.70 -0.73 19.90
N GLU A 60 -14.17 -0.06 18.85
CA GLU A 60 -15.59 0.29 18.68
C GLU A 60 -16.51 -0.94 18.59
N LYS A 61 -15.96 -2.11 18.23
CA LYS A 61 -16.74 -3.34 18.09
C LYS A 61 -16.86 -4.12 19.40
N LEU A 62 -16.03 -3.82 20.41
CA LEU A 62 -16.04 -4.46 21.73
C LEU A 62 -17.11 -3.91 22.70
N ASP A 63 -17.91 -2.95 22.25
CA ASP A 63 -19.14 -2.47 22.92
C ASP A 63 -18.98 -2.22 24.43
N GLY A 64 -18.02 -1.36 24.76
CA GLY A 64 -17.74 -0.93 26.14
C GLY A 64 -16.56 -1.62 26.81
N LYS A 65 -16.14 -2.81 26.34
CA LYS A 65 -14.93 -3.49 26.83
C LYS A 65 -13.69 -2.94 26.13
N SER A 66 -12.62 -2.68 26.88
CA SER A 66 -11.36 -2.19 26.30
C SER A 66 -10.63 -3.29 25.54
N LEU A 67 -9.79 -2.89 24.58
CA LEU A 67 -8.90 -3.80 23.87
C LEU A 67 -7.88 -4.46 24.82
N ALA A 68 -7.49 -3.80 25.90
CA ALA A 68 -6.59 -4.38 26.90
C ALA A 68 -7.24 -5.57 27.61
N ASP A 69 -8.47 -5.39 28.06
CA ASP A 69 -9.24 -6.39 28.82
C ASP A 69 -9.93 -7.45 27.96
N ALA A 70 -9.86 -7.32 26.64
CA ALA A 70 -10.44 -8.29 25.72
C ALA A 70 -9.84 -9.69 25.95
N THR A 71 -10.73 -10.66 26.14
CA THR A 71 -10.42 -12.08 26.31
C THR A 71 -10.19 -12.75 24.96
N GLU A 72 -9.70 -13.99 24.96
CA GLU A 72 -9.60 -14.78 23.73
C GLU A 72 -10.97 -14.95 23.04
N GLY A 73 -12.07 -15.08 23.80
CA GLY A 73 -13.43 -15.16 23.27
C GLY A 73 -13.81 -13.90 22.51
N ASP A 74 -13.58 -12.73 23.11
CA ASP A 74 -13.84 -11.43 22.46
C ASP A 74 -13.03 -11.29 21.16
N ILE A 75 -11.77 -11.70 21.17
CA ILE A 75 -10.89 -11.68 20.00
C ILE A 75 -11.39 -12.63 18.90
N LYS A 76 -11.88 -13.83 19.27
CA LYS A 76 -12.52 -14.77 18.33
C LYS A 76 -13.74 -14.13 17.67
N ASP A 77 -14.55 -13.41 18.44
CA ASP A 77 -15.73 -12.71 17.92
C ASP A 77 -15.36 -11.56 16.98
N LEU A 78 -14.30 -10.80 17.28
CA LEU A 78 -13.76 -9.79 16.38
C LEU A 78 -13.27 -10.40 15.06
N VAL A 79 -12.58 -11.54 15.12
CA VAL A 79 -12.12 -12.24 13.92
C VAL A 79 -13.32 -12.79 13.14
N ALA A 80 -14.30 -13.39 13.81
CA ALA A 80 -15.52 -13.91 13.18
C ALA A 80 -16.33 -12.79 12.52
N TRP A 81 -16.44 -11.62 13.16
CA TRP A 81 -17.06 -10.42 12.59
C TRP A 81 -16.38 -10.02 11.28
N VAL A 82 -15.05 -9.94 11.23
CA VAL A 82 -14.31 -9.65 9.99
C VAL A 82 -14.57 -10.71 8.92
N GLN A 83 -14.61 -11.99 9.30
CA GLN A 83 -14.82 -13.09 8.37
C GLN A 83 -16.20 -13.08 7.71
N LYS A 84 -17.24 -12.67 8.45
CA LYS A 84 -18.62 -12.56 7.96
C LYS A 84 -18.84 -11.34 7.03
N ARG A 85 -17.92 -10.37 7.01
CA ARG A 85 -18.04 -9.20 6.13
C ARG A 85 -17.76 -9.55 4.67
N ASN A 86 -18.44 -8.85 3.77
CA ASN A 86 -18.18 -8.91 2.33
C ASN A 86 -16.89 -8.14 1.97
N LEU A 87 -15.74 -8.76 2.24
CA LEU A 87 -14.40 -8.21 2.01
C LEU A 87 -13.55 -9.21 1.24
N ALA A 88 -12.58 -8.70 0.48
CA ALA A 88 -11.57 -9.55 -0.14
C ALA A 88 -10.77 -10.32 0.93
N ASP A 89 -10.35 -11.55 0.62
CA ASP A 89 -9.55 -12.39 1.53
C ASP A 89 -8.25 -11.72 1.97
N SER A 90 -7.64 -10.92 1.08
CA SER A 90 -6.46 -10.11 1.38
C SER A 90 -6.75 -9.10 2.47
N THR A 91 -7.89 -8.41 2.39
CA THR A 91 -8.35 -7.46 3.40
C THR A 91 -8.64 -8.18 4.72
N LYS A 92 -9.36 -9.31 4.71
CA LYS A 92 -9.63 -10.09 5.93
C LYS A 92 -8.34 -10.57 6.61
N ARG A 93 -7.32 -10.93 5.84
CA ARG A 93 -5.98 -11.24 6.36
C ARG A 93 -5.30 -10.01 6.97
N ASP A 94 -5.35 -8.87 6.31
CA ASP A 94 -4.75 -7.63 6.83
C ASP A 94 -5.37 -7.25 8.19
N TYR A 95 -6.69 -7.39 8.35
CA TYR A 95 -7.37 -7.22 9.64
C TYR A 95 -6.75 -8.12 10.72
N ARG A 96 -6.62 -9.44 10.46
CA ARG A 96 -5.98 -10.39 11.40
C ARG A 96 -4.52 -10.06 11.72
N GLU A 97 -3.74 -9.68 10.72
CA GLU A 97 -2.33 -9.27 10.89
C GLU A 97 -2.21 -8.01 11.76
N ILE A 98 -3.08 -7.04 11.57
CA ILE A 98 -3.10 -5.80 12.36
C ILE A 98 -3.53 -6.10 13.79
N LEU A 99 -4.54 -6.95 14.00
CA LEU A 99 -4.97 -7.37 15.33
C LEU A 99 -3.83 -8.04 16.11
N LYS A 100 -3.17 -9.05 15.52
CA LYS A 100 -2.00 -9.69 16.15
C LYS A 100 -0.90 -8.69 16.47
N ARG A 101 -0.60 -7.77 15.54
CA ARG A 101 0.45 -6.77 15.75
C ARG A 101 0.12 -5.82 16.90
N PHE A 102 -1.13 -5.40 17.02
CA PHE A 102 -1.56 -4.55 18.13
C PHE A 102 -1.37 -5.26 19.49
N TYR A 103 -1.82 -6.51 19.63
CA TYR A 103 -1.63 -7.25 20.88
C TYR A 103 -0.17 -7.61 21.15
N LYS A 104 0.67 -7.77 20.11
CA LYS A 104 2.11 -7.89 20.28
C LYS A 104 2.72 -6.63 20.88
N TRP A 105 2.33 -5.46 20.37
CA TRP A 105 2.76 -4.17 20.89
C TRP A 105 2.32 -3.99 22.35
N LEU A 106 1.03 -4.26 22.63
CA LEU A 106 0.46 -4.14 23.97
C LEU A 106 1.14 -5.06 25.00
N ASN A 107 1.63 -6.22 24.57
CA ASN A 107 2.30 -7.21 25.41
C ASN A 107 3.84 -7.10 25.33
N GLY A 108 4.38 -5.88 25.19
CA GLY A 108 5.83 -5.63 25.29
C GLY A 108 6.68 -6.25 24.17
N GLY A 109 6.09 -6.61 23.03
CA GLY A 109 6.81 -7.17 21.89
C GLY A 109 6.67 -8.68 21.71
N GLU A 110 5.87 -9.37 22.53
CA GLU A 110 5.59 -10.81 22.37
C GLU A 110 4.11 -11.06 22.09
N TYR A 111 3.78 -12.13 21.34
CA TYR A 111 2.38 -12.45 21.09
C TYR A 111 1.77 -13.13 22.32
N PRO A 112 0.73 -12.56 22.95
CA PRO A 112 0.06 -13.24 24.06
C PRO A 112 -0.76 -14.44 23.55
N GLU A 113 -1.00 -15.43 24.41
CA GLU A 113 -1.74 -16.66 24.09
C GLU A 113 -3.09 -16.36 23.40
N LYS A 114 -3.79 -15.32 23.87
CA LYS A 114 -5.11 -14.88 23.37
C LYS A 114 -5.15 -14.51 21.88
N VAL A 115 -4.00 -14.29 21.23
CA VAL A 115 -3.90 -14.04 19.77
C VAL A 115 -3.02 -15.03 19.02
N GLU A 116 -2.34 -15.95 19.70
CA GLU A 116 -1.34 -16.81 19.09
C GLU A 116 -1.93 -17.70 17.99
N TRP A 117 -3.13 -18.26 18.26
CA TRP A 117 -3.92 -19.10 17.36
C TRP A 117 -4.31 -18.43 16.04
N ILE A 118 -4.25 -17.10 15.95
CA ILE A 118 -4.60 -16.37 14.72
C ILE A 118 -3.56 -16.67 13.65
N SER A 119 -3.95 -17.42 12.62
CA SER A 119 -3.09 -17.66 11.46
C SER A 119 -3.05 -16.45 10.52
N THR A 120 -1.86 -15.98 10.18
CA THR A 120 -1.61 -14.89 9.21
C THR A 120 -0.95 -15.38 7.92
N THR A 121 -0.76 -16.69 7.77
CA THR A 121 -0.05 -17.29 6.64
C THR A 121 -0.73 -16.95 5.31
N ARG A 122 0.07 -16.47 4.35
CA ARG A 122 -0.38 -16.24 2.98
C ARG A 122 -0.50 -17.57 2.25
N LYS A 123 -1.73 -18.00 1.95
CA LYS A 123 -1.94 -19.08 0.97
C LYS A 123 -1.54 -18.53 -0.41
N LYS A 124 -0.60 -19.20 -1.10
CA LYS A 124 -0.25 -18.87 -2.48
C LYS A 124 -1.52 -18.97 -3.34
N LYS A 125 -1.96 -17.83 -3.88
CA LYS A 125 -3.03 -17.77 -4.88
C LYS A 125 -2.44 -17.26 -6.20
N ASN A 126 -1.52 -18.02 -6.79
CA ASN A 126 -1.17 -17.79 -8.19
C ASN A 126 -2.29 -18.40 -9.03
N LYS A 127 -3.29 -17.59 -9.36
CA LYS A 127 -4.47 -18.00 -10.13
C LYS A 127 -4.44 -17.56 -11.60
N LYS A 128 -3.48 -16.72 -12.02
CA LYS A 128 -3.36 -16.32 -13.42
C LYS A 128 -2.42 -17.26 -14.14
N LEU A 129 -2.96 -17.96 -15.14
CA LEU A 129 -2.19 -18.74 -16.09
C LEU A 129 -1.40 -17.78 -16.99
N PRO A 130 -0.22 -18.17 -17.51
CA PRO A 130 0.56 -17.38 -18.46
C PRO A 130 -0.26 -16.89 -19.66
N GLU A 131 -1.17 -17.71 -20.18
CA GLU A 131 -2.10 -17.39 -21.28
C GLU A 131 -3.10 -16.26 -20.96
N LYS A 132 -3.22 -15.86 -19.68
CA LYS A 132 -4.06 -14.73 -19.25
C LYS A 132 -3.24 -13.46 -19.00
N MET A 133 -1.95 -13.47 -19.34
CA MET A 133 -1.08 -12.30 -19.34
C MET A 133 -1.17 -11.62 -20.72
N LEU A 134 -0.91 -10.32 -20.74
CA LEU A 134 -0.84 -9.57 -22.01
C LEU A 134 0.35 -10.10 -22.82
N ASP A 135 0.13 -10.27 -24.12
CA ASP A 135 1.21 -10.50 -25.09
C ASP A 135 1.58 -9.20 -25.83
N GLU A 136 2.53 -9.29 -26.75
CA GLU A 136 2.97 -8.15 -27.55
C GLU A 136 1.84 -7.54 -28.40
N ASN A 137 0.95 -8.38 -28.95
CA ASN A 137 -0.18 -7.93 -29.76
C ASN A 137 -1.21 -7.17 -28.91
N ASP A 138 -1.45 -7.62 -27.68
CA ASP A 138 -2.33 -6.94 -26.74
C ASP A 138 -1.76 -5.57 -26.36
N VAL A 139 -0.45 -5.47 -26.14
CA VAL A 139 0.21 -4.19 -25.85
C VAL A 139 0.17 -3.26 -27.06
N GLU A 140 0.36 -3.77 -28.28
CA GLU A 140 0.23 -2.98 -29.50
C GLU A 140 -1.19 -2.40 -29.66
N LYS A 141 -2.23 -3.21 -29.40
CA LYS A 141 -3.63 -2.72 -29.37
C LYS A 141 -3.82 -1.63 -28.33
N LEU A 142 -3.23 -1.77 -27.13
CA LEU A 142 -3.29 -0.74 -26.09
C LEU A 142 -2.63 0.56 -26.57
N LEU A 143 -1.44 0.48 -27.17
CA LEU A 143 -0.71 1.65 -27.69
C LEU A 143 -1.51 2.36 -28.80
N ASN A 144 -2.09 1.60 -29.74
CA ASN A 144 -2.92 2.13 -30.82
C ASN A 144 -4.23 2.78 -30.33
N SER A 145 -4.70 2.42 -29.13
CA SER A 145 -5.90 3.01 -28.52
C SER A 145 -5.65 4.31 -27.73
N THR A 146 -4.39 4.69 -27.54
CA THR A 146 -4.04 5.88 -26.77
C THR A 146 -4.45 7.17 -27.48
N ARG A 147 -4.83 8.19 -26.71
CA ARG A 147 -5.29 9.49 -27.25
C ARG A 147 -4.21 10.57 -27.24
N ASN A 148 -3.07 10.30 -26.62
CA ASN A 148 -1.97 11.25 -26.49
C ASN A 148 -0.63 10.50 -26.37
N SER A 149 0.45 11.23 -26.64
CA SER A 149 1.83 10.72 -26.61
C SER A 149 2.29 10.33 -25.21
N ARG A 150 1.83 11.03 -24.16
CA ARG A 150 2.17 10.70 -22.77
C ARG A 150 1.71 9.28 -22.41
N ASP A 151 0.47 8.92 -22.74
CA ASP A 151 -0.10 7.63 -22.35
C ASP A 151 0.55 6.48 -23.14
N SER A 152 0.90 6.68 -24.41
CA SER A 152 1.65 5.67 -25.19
C SER A 152 3.09 5.51 -24.71
N ALA A 153 3.77 6.59 -24.32
CA ALA A 153 5.08 6.52 -23.68
C ALA A 153 5.01 5.79 -22.32
N LEU A 154 3.98 6.07 -21.51
CA LEU A 154 3.79 5.41 -20.22
C LEU A 154 3.53 3.90 -20.38
N ILE A 155 2.61 3.50 -21.27
CA ILE A 155 2.28 2.08 -21.49
C ILE A 155 3.50 1.31 -22.02
N SER A 156 4.24 1.88 -22.98
CA SER A 156 5.43 1.21 -23.52
C SER A 156 6.55 1.09 -22.49
N LEU A 157 6.79 2.11 -21.67
CA LEU A 157 7.71 2.04 -20.52
C LEU A 157 7.27 1.01 -19.48
N MET A 158 5.97 0.92 -19.21
CA MET A 158 5.39 -0.05 -18.28
C MET A 158 5.63 -1.49 -18.73
N TRP A 159 5.44 -1.74 -20.02
CA TRP A 159 5.68 -3.03 -20.63
C TRP A 159 7.16 -3.42 -20.58
N GLU A 160 8.05 -2.52 -20.97
CA GLU A 160 9.49 -2.82 -21.10
C GLU A 160 10.20 -2.96 -19.74
N THR A 161 9.88 -2.09 -18.77
CA THR A 161 10.63 -2.04 -17.50
C THR A 161 10.00 -2.85 -16.38
N GLY A 162 8.71 -3.17 -16.47
CA GLY A 162 7.96 -3.84 -15.40
C GLY A 162 7.99 -3.08 -14.06
N ALA A 163 8.35 -1.80 -14.05
CA ALA A 163 8.40 -0.98 -12.85
C ALA A 163 6.99 -0.76 -12.29
N ARG A 164 6.91 -0.42 -11.01
CA ARG A 164 5.62 -0.25 -10.31
C ARG A 164 4.99 1.08 -10.74
N PRO A 165 3.64 1.19 -10.79
CA PRO A 165 2.95 2.43 -11.14
C PRO A 165 3.46 3.67 -10.39
N GLY A 166 3.71 3.55 -9.09
CA GLY A 166 4.24 4.66 -8.28
C GLY A 166 5.66 5.09 -8.63
N GLU A 167 6.46 4.22 -9.26
CA GLU A 167 7.82 4.55 -9.71
C GLU A 167 7.79 5.43 -10.97
N TYR A 168 6.75 5.34 -11.83
CA TYR A 168 6.60 6.25 -12.97
C TYR A 168 6.02 7.61 -12.58
N LEU A 169 5.21 7.67 -11.52
CA LEU A 169 4.62 8.93 -11.06
C LEU A 169 5.68 9.90 -10.52
N ASP A 170 6.79 9.37 -9.99
CA ASP A 170 7.90 10.16 -9.45
C ASP A 170 9.02 10.38 -10.50
N LEU A 171 8.90 9.79 -11.69
CA LEU A 171 9.94 9.81 -12.72
C LEU A 171 10.06 11.20 -13.37
N LYS A 172 11.30 11.69 -13.54
CA LYS A 172 11.60 12.97 -14.18
C LYS A 172 12.23 12.77 -15.55
N VAL A 173 12.17 13.81 -16.39
CA VAL A 173 12.83 13.81 -17.71
C VAL A 173 14.33 13.57 -17.57
N CYS A 174 14.98 14.17 -16.57
CA CYS A 174 16.42 13.98 -16.31
C CYS A 174 16.82 12.56 -15.91
N ASP A 175 15.86 11.72 -15.51
CA ASP A 175 16.13 10.31 -15.20
C ASP A 175 16.24 9.45 -16.46
N ILE A 176 15.93 10.02 -17.63
CA ILE A 176 16.02 9.39 -18.94
C ILE A 176 17.24 9.93 -19.66
N GLU A 177 18.18 9.04 -19.97
CA GLU A 177 19.44 9.39 -20.61
C GLU A 177 19.62 8.59 -21.91
N ASP A 178 20.32 9.18 -22.87
CA ASP A 178 20.72 8.47 -24.09
C ASP A 178 21.77 7.40 -23.80
N ARG A 179 21.78 6.38 -24.67
CA ARG A 179 22.78 5.32 -24.69
C ARG A 179 23.10 4.98 -26.15
N GLU A 180 24.20 4.27 -26.38
CA GLU A 180 24.63 3.88 -27.75
C GLU A 180 23.52 3.17 -28.54
N LYS A 181 22.72 2.32 -27.87
CA LYS A 181 21.59 1.61 -28.45
C LYS A 181 20.33 1.86 -27.62
N GLY A 182 19.61 2.93 -27.96
CA GLY A 182 18.37 3.33 -27.30
C GLY A 182 18.60 4.31 -26.15
N LYS A 183 17.84 4.15 -25.06
CA LYS A 183 17.93 5.00 -23.86
C LYS A 183 18.15 4.15 -22.62
N LYS A 184 18.30 4.81 -21.47
CA LYS A 184 18.24 4.19 -20.16
C LYS A 184 17.41 5.06 -19.23
N VAL A 185 16.72 4.42 -18.29
CA VAL A 185 15.96 5.10 -17.24
C VAL A 185 16.51 4.73 -15.87
N LEU A 186 16.71 5.74 -15.02
CA LEU A 186 16.99 5.56 -13.61
C LEU A 186 15.66 5.52 -12.85
N ILE A 187 15.33 4.36 -12.30
CA ILE A 187 14.13 4.19 -11.47
C ILE A 187 14.57 4.02 -10.03
N ASP A 188 14.12 4.93 -9.16
CA ASP A 188 14.27 4.81 -7.72
C ASP A 188 12.94 4.41 -7.07
N GLY A 189 12.99 3.38 -6.23
CA GLY A 189 11.80 2.77 -5.66
C GLY A 189 12.11 2.05 -4.37
N LYS A 190 11.11 1.32 -3.83
CA LYS A 190 11.21 0.69 -2.51
C LYS A 190 12.42 -0.24 -2.35
N THR A 191 12.86 -0.89 -3.43
CA THR A 191 13.97 -1.84 -3.44
C THR A 191 15.31 -1.18 -3.79
N GLY A 192 15.37 0.15 -3.82
CA GLY A 192 16.55 0.93 -4.20
C GLY A 192 16.58 1.30 -5.69
N PRO A 193 17.54 2.15 -6.06
CA PRO A 193 17.68 2.67 -7.41
C PRO A 193 18.23 1.61 -8.37
N ARG A 194 17.69 1.58 -9.59
CA ARG A 194 18.15 0.71 -10.67
C ARG A 194 18.12 1.43 -12.01
N ARG A 195 19.11 1.15 -12.86
CA ARG A 195 19.14 1.63 -14.25
C ARG A 195 18.66 0.51 -15.16
N LEU A 196 17.66 0.80 -15.98
CA LEU A 196 17.11 -0.14 -16.94
C LEU A 196 17.34 0.36 -18.37
N PRO A 197 17.85 -0.48 -19.29
CA PRO A 197 17.94 -0.12 -20.69
C PRO A 197 16.55 -0.04 -21.32
N LEU A 198 16.38 0.86 -22.28
CA LEU A 198 15.16 1.07 -23.05
C LEU A 198 15.47 0.97 -24.54
N VAL A 199 14.71 0.15 -25.25
CA VAL A 199 14.83 -0.10 -26.68
C VAL A 199 13.44 0.00 -27.34
N SER A 200 12.48 -0.82 -26.92
CA SER A 200 11.17 -0.89 -27.57
C SER A 200 10.28 0.31 -27.24
N SER A 201 10.42 0.90 -26.04
CA SER A 201 9.67 2.10 -25.65
C SER A 201 10.21 3.40 -26.26
N VAL A 202 11.43 3.40 -26.80
CA VAL A 202 12.14 4.61 -27.25
C VAL A 202 11.36 5.44 -28.28
N PRO A 203 10.70 4.86 -29.31
CA PRO A 203 9.93 5.66 -30.26
C PRO A 203 8.79 6.44 -29.60
N HIS A 204 8.00 5.78 -28.74
CA HIS A 204 6.90 6.43 -28.01
C HIS A 204 7.43 7.47 -27.03
N LEU A 205 8.53 7.15 -26.35
CA LEU A 205 9.17 8.05 -25.40
C LEU A 205 9.69 9.33 -26.06
N ASN A 206 10.34 9.22 -27.22
CA ASN A 206 10.85 10.37 -27.97
C ASN A 206 9.72 11.30 -28.42
N ILE A 207 8.61 10.76 -28.90
CA ILE A 207 7.43 11.55 -29.28
C ILE A 207 6.93 12.34 -28.06
N TRP A 208 6.77 11.67 -26.91
CA TRP A 208 6.35 12.34 -25.68
C TRP A 208 7.35 13.41 -25.22
N LEU A 209 8.65 13.08 -25.17
CA LEU A 209 9.69 14.02 -24.76
C LEU A 209 9.72 15.27 -25.67
N SER A 210 9.52 15.12 -26.98
CA SER A 210 9.44 16.25 -27.91
C SER A 210 8.26 17.19 -27.63
N GLN A 211 7.16 16.66 -27.09
CA GLN A 211 5.93 17.37 -26.78
C GLN A 211 5.80 17.73 -25.29
N HIS A 212 6.80 17.35 -24.47
CA HIS A 212 6.75 17.51 -23.03
C HIS A 212 6.65 19.01 -22.69
N PRO A 213 5.76 19.44 -21.78
CA PRO A 213 5.62 20.85 -21.42
C PRO A 213 6.92 21.52 -20.94
N ALA A 214 7.83 20.71 -20.38
CA ALA A 214 9.17 21.11 -19.94
C ALA A 214 10.28 20.61 -20.90
N ASN A 215 10.04 20.60 -22.22
CA ASN A 215 11.03 20.16 -23.22
C ASN A 215 12.16 21.18 -23.50
N ARG A 216 12.15 22.33 -22.81
CA ARG A 216 13.12 23.43 -22.94
C ARG A 216 13.92 23.71 -21.67
N ASP A 217 13.65 22.96 -20.60
CA ASP A 217 14.35 23.01 -19.31
C ASP A 217 15.35 21.84 -19.22
#